data_AF-A0A6N9ST96-F1
#
_entry.id   AF-A0A6N9ST96-F1
#
_cell.length_a   1.000
_cell.length_b   1.000
_cell.length_c   1.000
_cell.angle_alpha   90.00
_cell.angle_beta   90.00
_cell.angle_gamma   90.00
#
_symmetry.space_group_name_H-M   'P 1'
#
loop_
_entity.id
_entity.type
_entity.pdbx_description
1 polymer ?
#
loop_
_entity_poly.entity_id
_entity_poly.type
_entity_poly.pdbx_seq_one_letter_code
_entity_poly.pdbx_strand_id
1 'polypeptide(L)'
;MRYPGLPDVLRACGFPRWKKPLVRQCFSPRQVIFSAAGEAVPRGSWVIVWGMSPAPPGAERVLRLEDGFLRSVGLGADIVRPLSWVVDGEGLYYDATRPSELETFLATGDFSPEECVRAASLRQRIIALELTKYNLGGEAWARPTGYEPVILVPGQVESDASLAYGGAGIKTNLALLQAVRRENPGAFVVYKPHPDVVARMRRAGQDEIRCREWCDEVVTTGSLPSLLKAVDEVHVLTSLAGFEALLRGKKVVCHGLPFYAGWGLTQDVQTLTRRNRTLSLDQLVAGALLRYPLYLSRTGDGRLTAEEALDALVDWRTRSGNRAPWWWEGYRTVVRVFAGVR
;
A
#
# COMPACT_ATOMS: atom_id res chain seq x y z
N MET A 1 -9.71 23.26 2.23
CA MET A 1 -9.96 22.34 1.10
C MET A 1 -8.61 22.05 0.43
N ARG A 2 -8.23 20.77 0.23
CA ARG A 2 -6.86 20.36 -0.17
C ARG A 2 -6.41 20.90 -1.54
N TYR A 3 -7.36 21.26 -2.41
CA TYR A 3 -7.12 21.76 -3.76
C TYR A 3 -7.79 23.12 -3.96
N PRO A 4 -7.08 24.25 -3.75
CA PRO A 4 -7.58 25.56 -4.11
C PRO A 4 -7.90 25.63 -5.61
N GLY A 5 -9.06 26.20 -5.96
CA GLY A 5 -9.48 26.32 -7.37
C GLY A 5 -10.01 25.03 -8.01
N LEU A 6 -10.28 23.98 -7.22
CA LEU A 6 -10.91 22.75 -7.74
C LEU A 6 -12.27 23.09 -8.39
N PRO A 7 -12.46 22.82 -9.70
CA PRO A 7 -13.68 23.20 -10.41
C PRO A 7 -14.90 22.37 -9.99
N ASP A 8 -16.10 22.90 -10.23
CA ASP A 8 -17.37 22.20 -9.95
C ASP A 8 -17.57 20.96 -10.83
N VAL A 9 -16.93 20.92 -12.00
CA VAL A 9 -16.95 19.79 -12.93
C VAL A 9 -15.55 19.21 -13.07
N LEU A 10 -15.42 17.94 -12.69
CA LEU A 10 -14.19 17.15 -12.82
C LEU A 10 -14.38 16.04 -13.86
N ARG A 11 -13.30 15.66 -14.53
CA ARG A 11 -13.32 14.57 -15.52
C ARG A 11 -12.52 13.39 -15.02
N ALA A 12 -13.09 12.19 -15.01
CA ALA A 12 -12.41 10.97 -14.60
C ALA A 12 -12.23 10.02 -15.79
N CYS A 13 -11.00 9.68 -16.11
CA CYS A 13 -10.67 8.92 -17.34
C CYS A 13 -10.25 7.48 -17.02
N GLY A 14 -10.74 6.52 -17.80
CA GLY A 14 -10.27 5.12 -17.71
C GLY A 14 -10.74 4.34 -16.48
N PHE A 15 -11.78 4.80 -15.78
CA PHE A 15 -12.29 4.10 -14.59
C PHE A 15 -13.27 2.98 -14.96
N PRO A 16 -13.09 1.75 -14.41
CA PRO A 16 -14.07 0.68 -14.56
C PRO A 16 -15.38 1.05 -13.86
N ARG A 17 -16.51 0.51 -14.34
CA ARG A 17 -17.87 0.86 -13.87
C ARG A 17 -18.01 0.79 -12.35
N TRP A 18 -17.43 -0.22 -11.71
CA TRP A 18 -17.53 -0.43 -10.26
C TRP A 18 -16.79 0.63 -9.43
N LYS A 19 -15.74 1.29 -9.96
CA LYS A 19 -15.03 2.37 -9.27
C LYS A 19 -15.75 3.72 -9.40
N LYS A 20 -16.61 3.91 -10.41
CA LYS A 20 -17.25 5.21 -10.68
C LYS A 20 -18.04 5.79 -9.49
N PRO A 21 -18.84 5.00 -8.74
CA PRO A 21 -19.51 5.52 -7.53
C PRO A 21 -18.52 6.02 -6.47
N LEU A 22 -17.38 5.34 -6.31
CA LEU A 22 -16.36 5.69 -5.32
C LEU A 22 -15.64 6.97 -5.69
N VAL A 23 -15.30 7.13 -6.97
CA VAL A 23 -14.73 8.38 -7.48
C VAL A 23 -15.70 9.54 -7.26
N ARG A 24 -17.01 9.36 -7.51
CA ARG A 24 -18.01 10.40 -7.21
C ARG A 24 -18.02 10.77 -5.72
N GLN A 25 -17.97 9.78 -4.84
CA GLN A 25 -17.93 10.02 -3.39
C GLN A 25 -16.65 10.77 -2.97
N CYS A 26 -15.49 10.45 -3.54
CA CYS A 26 -14.23 11.16 -3.27
C CYS A 26 -14.37 12.67 -3.49
N PHE A 27 -15.10 13.08 -4.53
CA PHE A 27 -15.20 14.46 -4.98
C PHE A 27 -16.55 15.12 -4.71
N SER A 28 -17.46 14.48 -3.97
CA SER A 28 -18.74 15.08 -3.58
C SER A 28 -18.53 16.44 -2.86
N PRO A 29 -19.34 17.48 -3.17
CA PRO A 29 -20.52 17.50 -4.04
C PRO A 29 -20.24 17.83 -5.53
N ARG A 30 -18.98 17.78 -5.99
CA ARG A 30 -18.63 18.15 -7.37
C ARG A 30 -19.17 17.13 -8.37
N GLN A 31 -19.49 17.60 -9.57
CA GLN A 31 -19.90 16.74 -10.68
C GLN A 31 -18.69 16.02 -11.26
N VAL A 32 -18.76 14.69 -11.40
CA VAL A 32 -17.73 13.89 -12.06
C VAL A 32 -18.25 13.29 -13.35
N ILE A 33 -17.65 13.70 -14.48
CA ILE A 33 -17.93 13.19 -15.83
C ILE A 33 -16.90 12.11 -16.16
N PHE A 34 -17.36 10.92 -16.59
CA PHE A 34 -16.47 9.80 -16.91
C PHE A 34 -16.25 9.67 -18.41
N SER A 35 -15.00 9.46 -18.82
CA SER A 35 -14.57 9.22 -20.21
C SER A 35 -13.69 7.97 -20.31
N ALA A 36 -13.49 7.47 -21.53
CA ALA A 36 -12.60 6.34 -21.79
C ALA A 36 -11.12 6.74 -21.57
N ALA A 37 -10.24 5.75 -21.39
CA ALA A 37 -8.81 6.02 -21.31
C ALA A 37 -8.31 6.55 -22.66
N GLY A 38 -7.50 7.61 -22.65
CA GLY A 38 -6.93 8.23 -23.86
C GLY A 38 -7.87 9.17 -24.61
N GLU A 39 -9.15 9.26 -24.22
CA GLU A 39 -10.10 10.20 -24.80
C GLU A 39 -9.70 11.65 -24.44
N ALA A 40 -9.66 12.53 -25.45
CA ALA A 40 -9.30 13.93 -25.23
C ALA A 40 -10.36 14.63 -24.35
N VAL A 41 -9.90 15.53 -23.48
CA VAL A 41 -10.76 16.37 -22.66
C VAL A 41 -10.69 17.84 -23.14
N PRO A 42 -11.68 18.68 -22.83
CA PRO A 42 -11.59 20.10 -23.10
C PRO A 42 -10.31 20.70 -22.51
N ARG A 43 -9.66 21.60 -23.25
CA ARG A 43 -8.43 22.27 -22.82
C ARG A 43 -8.67 23.02 -21.50
N GLY A 44 -7.76 22.89 -20.55
CA GLY A 44 -7.88 23.49 -19.21
C GLY A 44 -8.58 22.59 -18.18
N SER A 45 -8.91 21.34 -18.54
CA SER A 45 -9.64 20.45 -17.63
C SER A 45 -8.75 19.99 -16.47
N TRP A 46 -9.35 19.92 -15.28
CA TRP A 46 -8.84 19.12 -14.18
C TRP A 46 -9.31 17.67 -14.36
N VAL A 47 -8.36 16.75 -14.43
CA VAL A 47 -8.60 15.35 -14.74
C VAL A 47 -8.19 14.45 -13.59
N ILE A 48 -9.03 13.46 -13.29
CA ILE A 48 -8.79 12.39 -12.35
C ILE A 48 -8.37 11.14 -13.14
N VAL A 49 -7.28 10.52 -12.73
CA VAL A 49 -6.77 9.25 -13.29
C VAL A 49 -6.45 8.26 -12.17
N TRP A 50 -6.40 6.96 -12.48
CA TRP A 50 -5.96 5.94 -11.52
C TRP A 50 -4.46 5.68 -11.64
N GLY A 51 -3.74 5.69 -10.53
CA GLY A 51 -2.32 5.40 -10.47
C GLY A 51 -1.50 6.28 -11.40
N MET A 52 -0.53 5.65 -12.08
CA MET A 52 0.34 6.28 -13.08
C MET A 52 -0.23 6.24 -14.50
N SER A 53 -1.56 6.09 -14.66
CA SER A 53 -2.19 6.19 -15.98
C SER A 53 -1.85 7.55 -16.63
N PRO A 54 -1.67 7.58 -17.97
CA PRO A 54 -1.33 8.81 -18.68
C PRO A 54 -2.46 9.82 -18.59
N ALA A 55 -2.09 11.10 -18.51
CA ALA A 55 -3.05 12.18 -18.59
C ALA A 55 -3.60 12.30 -20.03
N PRO A 56 -4.91 12.50 -20.22
CA PRO A 56 -5.46 12.68 -21.55
C PRO A 56 -5.04 14.05 -22.14
N PRO A 57 -5.01 14.18 -23.48
CA PRO A 57 -4.84 15.47 -24.13
C PRO A 57 -5.86 16.50 -23.64
N GLY A 58 -5.40 17.73 -23.37
CA GLY A 58 -6.23 18.83 -22.87
C GLY A 58 -6.28 18.97 -21.33
N ALA A 59 -5.74 17.99 -20.58
CA ALA A 59 -5.60 18.09 -19.13
C ALA A 59 -4.59 19.19 -18.74
N GLU A 60 -5.03 20.13 -17.89
CA GLU A 60 -4.15 21.15 -17.28
C GLU A 60 -3.64 20.71 -15.91
N ARG A 61 -4.51 20.07 -15.13
CA ARG A 61 -4.19 19.53 -13.80
C ARG A 61 -4.61 18.07 -13.73
N VAL A 62 -3.80 17.25 -13.08
CA VAL A 62 -4.02 15.80 -12.96
C VAL A 62 -4.07 15.44 -11.49
N LEU A 63 -5.18 14.86 -11.05
CA LEU A 63 -5.35 14.24 -9.74
C LEU A 63 -5.23 12.73 -9.89
N ARG A 64 -4.26 12.13 -9.23
CA ARG A 64 -4.01 10.70 -9.23
C ARG A 64 -4.71 10.06 -8.04
N LEU A 65 -5.56 9.07 -8.32
CA LEU A 65 -6.20 8.23 -7.32
C LEU A 65 -5.43 6.92 -7.15
N GLU A 66 -5.34 6.44 -5.91
CA GLU A 66 -4.89 5.08 -5.61
C GLU A 66 -5.65 4.54 -4.38
N ASP A 67 -5.50 3.25 -4.09
CA ASP A 67 -5.88 2.69 -2.82
C ASP A 67 -5.00 3.28 -1.70
N GLY A 68 -5.61 3.60 -0.56
CA GLY A 68 -4.91 4.01 0.64
C GLY A 68 -4.37 2.84 1.47
N PHE A 69 -3.75 3.15 2.61
CA PHE A 69 -2.96 2.18 3.36
C PHE A 69 -3.82 1.26 4.27
N LEU A 70 -4.92 1.77 4.83
CA LEU A 70 -5.89 0.98 5.61
C LEU A 70 -7.05 0.54 4.70
N ARG A 71 -6.83 -0.53 3.94
CA ARG A 71 -7.61 -0.81 2.74
C ARG A 71 -8.87 -1.65 2.96
N SER A 72 -8.73 -2.92 3.33
CA SER A 72 -9.85 -3.87 3.30
C SER A 72 -9.66 -5.11 4.16
N VAL A 73 -10.76 -5.79 4.53
CA VAL A 73 -10.74 -7.19 4.98
C VAL A 73 -10.83 -8.11 3.76
N GLY A 74 -9.80 -8.92 3.50
CA GLY A 74 -9.66 -9.73 2.28
C GLY A 74 -8.72 -9.12 1.23
N LEU A 75 -8.48 -9.87 0.14
CA LEU A 75 -7.53 -9.49 -0.91
C LEU A 75 -8.11 -8.43 -1.86
N GLY A 76 -7.24 -7.68 -2.53
CA GLY A 76 -7.67 -6.68 -3.51
C GLY A 76 -8.33 -7.24 -4.77
N ALA A 77 -8.12 -8.54 -5.04
CA ALA A 77 -8.79 -9.25 -6.13
C ALA A 77 -10.26 -9.59 -5.83
N ASP A 78 -10.72 -9.46 -4.59
CA ASP A 78 -12.11 -9.72 -4.20
C ASP A 78 -13.09 -8.60 -4.62
N ILE A 79 -12.62 -7.59 -5.37
CA ILE A 79 -13.38 -6.39 -5.76
C ILE A 79 -14.03 -5.73 -4.53
N VAL A 80 -13.37 -5.81 -3.38
CA VAL A 80 -13.93 -5.19 -2.19
C VAL A 80 -13.67 -3.71 -2.21
N ARG A 81 -14.75 -2.94 -2.02
CA ARG A 81 -14.72 -1.49 -1.87
C ARG A 81 -13.68 -1.10 -0.80
N PRO A 82 -12.58 -0.44 -1.17
CA PRO A 82 -11.59 0.00 -0.20
C PRO A 82 -12.14 1.15 0.62
N LEU A 83 -11.87 1.13 1.92
CA LEU A 83 -12.27 2.20 2.85
C LEU A 83 -11.35 3.41 2.77
N SER A 84 -10.10 3.22 2.32
CA SER A 84 -9.08 4.27 2.23
C SER A 84 -8.66 4.48 0.78
N TRP A 85 -8.64 5.74 0.35
CA TRP A 85 -8.26 6.20 -0.98
C TRP A 85 -7.26 7.35 -0.84
N VAL A 86 -6.32 7.46 -1.76
CA VAL A 86 -5.45 8.65 -1.84
C VAL A 86 -5.83 9.48 -3.05
N VAL A 87 -5.75 10.79 -2.91
CA VAL A 87 -5.83 11.77 -4.00
C VAL A 87 -4.54 12.56 -3.94
N ASP A 88 -3.83 12.66 -5.07
CA ASP A 88 -2.55 13.36 -5.14
C ASP A 88 -2.46 14.13 -6.46
N GLY A 89 -2.31 15.45 -6.36
CA GLY A 89 -2.21 16.38 -7.49
C GLY A 89 -0.78 16.73 -7.88
N GLU A 90 0.23 16.19 -7.17
CA GLU A 90 1.65 16.48 -7.39
C GLU A 90 2.38 15.24 -7.96
N GLY A 91 2.07 14.06 -7.42
CA GLY A 91 2.66 12.77 -7.80
C GLY A 91 1.84 11.61 -7.26
N LEU A 92 2.50 10.55 -6.82
CA LEU A 92 1.91 9.50 -5.99
C LEU A 92 2.95 9.01 -4.99
N TYR A 93 2.50 8.56 -3.82
CA TYR A 93 3.37 8.17 -2.70
C TYR A 93 4.46 7.13 -3.05
N TYR A 94 4.21 6.25 -4.03
CA TYR A 94 5.17 5.22 -4.44
C TYR A 94 6.10 5.65 -5.58
N ASP A 95 5.92 6.85 -6.14
CA ASP A 95 6.78 7.38 -7.20
C ASP A 95 7.91 8.22 -6.59
N ALA A 96 9.11 7.63 -6.52
CA ALA A 96 10.29 8.30 -6.00
C ALA A 96 10.94 9.25 -7.03
N THR A 97 10.53 9.20 -8.30
CA THR A 97 11.15 9.98 -9.39
C THR A 97 10.76 11.47 -9.36
N ARG A 98 9.70 11.82 -8.65
CA ARG A 98 9.17 13.19 -8.51
C ARG A 98 8.57 13.42 -7.11
N PRO A 99 8.27 14.66 -6.72
CA PRO A 99 7.55 14.92 -5.48
C PRO A 99 6.14 14.32 -5.49
N SER A 100 5.63 14.00 -4.31
CA SER A 100 4.23 13.64 -4.09
C SER A 100 3.69 14.52 -2.97
N GLU A 101 2.37 14.68 -2.88
CA GLU A 101 1.80 15.45 -1.79
C GLU A 101 2.10 14.83 -0.42
N LEU A 102 2.22 13.50 -0.33
CA LEU A 102 2.64 12.85 0.91
C LEU A 102 4.06 13.27 1.28
N GLU A 103 4.99 13.27 0.31
CA GLU A 103 6.36 13.71 0.52
C GLU A 103 6.41 15.18 0.96
N THR A 104 5.60 16.04 0.33
CA THR A 104 5.47 17.45 0.72
C THR A 104 4.94 17.59 2.15
N PHE A 105 3.88 16.88 2.53
CA PHE A 105 3.36 16.89 3.91
C PHE A 105 4.38 16.41 4.93
N LEU A 106 5.16 15.38 4.62
CA LEU A 106 6.19 14.84 5.50
C LEU A 106 7.40 15.79 5.61
N ALA A 107 7.81 16.40 4.50
CA ALA A 107 8.93 17.33 4.47
C ALA A 107 8.61 18.63 5.20
N THR A 108 7.47 19.27 4.90
CA THR A 108 7.19 20.65 5.35
C THR A 108 6.08 20.76 6.38
N GLY A 109 5.39 19.66 6.69
CA GLY A 109 4.28 19.67 7.64
C GLY A 109 4.73 20.03 9.05
N ASP A 110 4.02 20.97 9.65
CA ASP A 110 4.01 21.14 11.10
C ASP A 110 3.09 20.09 11.72
N PHE A 111 3.61 19.29 12.65
CA PHE A 111 2.90 18.20 13.30
C PHE A 111 2.80 18.53 14.79
N SER A 112 1.62 18.97 15.22
CA SER A 112 1.42 19.38 16.60
C SER A 112 1.57 18.20 17.57
N PRO A 113 1.88 18.44 18.86
CA PRO A 113 1.91 17.39 19.87
C PRO A 113 0.59 16.59 19.93
N GLU A 114 -0.56 17.25 19.81
CA GLU A 114 -1.88 16.62 19.86
C GLU A 114 -2.09 15.68 18.65
N GLU A 115 -1.64 16.09 17.47
CA GLU A 115 -1.72 15.25 16.29
C GLU A 115 -0.79 14.03 16.39
N CYS A 116 0.41 14.20 16.95
CA CYS A 116 1.31 13.09 17.23
C CYS A 116 0.70 12.11 18.24
N VAL A 117 0.04 12.60 19.30
CA VAL A 117 -0.69 11.76 20.27
C VAL A 117 -1.82 11.00 19.59
N ARG A 118 -2.60 11.66 18.72
CA ARG A 118 -3.66 11.04 17.93
C ARG A 118 -3.11 9.94 17.01
N ALA A 119 -2.00 10.21 16.32
CA ALA A 119 -1.32 9.26 15.45
C ALA A 119 -0.78 8.05 16.24
N ALA A 120 -0.18 8.28 17.41
CA ALA A 120 0.29 7.23 18.31
C ALA A 120 -0.87 6.33 18.77
N SER A 121 -1.99 6.91 19.18
CA SER A 121 -3.20 6.17 19.57
C SER A 121 -3.75 5.32 18.42
N LEU A 122 -3.87 5.91 17.22
CA LEU A 122 -4.30 5.18 16.02
C LEU A 122 -3.35 4.00 15.72
N ARG A 123 -2.03 4.23 15.76
CA ARG A 123 -1.00 3.18 15.58
C ARG A 123 -1.18 2.04 16.57
N GLN A 124 -1.33 2.34 17.87
CA GLN A 124 -1.52 1.30 18.89
C GLN A 124 -2.79 0.48 18.65
N ARG A 125 -3.88 1.12 18.23
CA ARG A 125 -5.11 0.42 17.86
C ARG A 125 -4.92 -0.51 16.66
N ILE A 126 -4.22 -0.06 15.60
CA ILE A 126 -3.90 -0.89 14.42
C ILE A 126 -3.10 -2.13 14.82
N ILE A 127 -2.11 -1.98 15.70
CA ILE A 127 -1.27 -3.09 16.18
C ILE A 127 -2.10 -4.06 17.02
N ALA A 128 -2.88 -3.56 17.98
CA ALA A 128 -3.69 -4.36 18.89
C ALA A 128 -4.74 -5.20 18.14
N LEU A 129 -5.31 -4.64 17.07
CA LEU A 129 -6.30 -5.31 16.23
C LEU A 129 -5.67 -6.24 15.17
N GLU A 130 -4.34 -6.32 15.14
CA GLU A 130 -3.54 -7.07 14.16
C GLU A 130 -3.89 -6.74 12.71
N LEU A 131 -4.23 -5.47 12.44
CA LEU A 131 -4.67 -5.07 11.11
C LEU A 131 -3.47 -4.91 10.15
N THR A 132 -3.71 -5.28 8.89
CA THR A 132 -2.79 -5.17 7.75
C THR A 132 -3.58 -4.75 6.51
N LYS A 133 -2.90 -4.45 5.39
CA LYS A 133 -3.58 -4.06 4.14
C LYS A 133 -4.73 -4.99 3.73
N TYR A 134 -4.56 -6.30 3.94
CA TYR A 134 -5.50 -7.34 3.51
C TYR A 134 -6.20 -8.07 4.68
N ASN A 135 -5.77 -7.87 5.92
CA ASN A 135 -6.33 -8.51 7.12
C ASN A 135 -6.54 -10.03 6.99
N LEU A 136 -5.60 -10.73 6.36
CA LEU A 136 -5.67 -12.18 6.18
C LEU A 136 -5.35 -12.88 7.50
N GLY A 137 -6.27 -13.75 7.93
CA GLY A 137 -6.02 -14.68 9.02
C GLY A 137 -4.99 -15.75 8.62
N GLY A 138 -4.41 -16.40 9.61
CA GLY A 138 -3.49 -17.52 9.41
C GLY A 138 -2.97 -18.02 10.74
N GLU A 139 -2.45 -19.25 10.74
CA GLU A 139 -1.81 -19.84 11.92
C GLU A 139 -0.57 -19.04 12.32
N ALA A 140 -0.20 -19.15 13.60
CA ALA A 140 1.00 -18.54 14.12
C ALA A 140 2.23 -19.21 13.49
N TRP A 141 3.18 -18.41 13.01
CA TRP A 141 4.45 -18.93 12.52
C TRP A 141 5.40 -19.19 13.70
N ALA A 142 6.06 -20.34 13.70
CA ALA A 142 7.01 -20.73 14.74
C ALA A 142 8.39 -20.16 14.41
N ARG A 143 8.88 -19.24 15.25
CA ARG A 143 10.21 -18.65 15.08
C ARG A 143 11.31 -19.72 15.28
N PRO A 144 12.32 -19.80 14.40
CA PRO A 144 13.46 -20.68 14.60
C PRO A 144 14.29 -20.26 15.82
N THR A 145 14.80 -21.24 16.56
CA THR A 145 15.67 -21.02 17.72
C THR A 145 17.14 -21.01 17.31
N GLY A 146 17.98 -20.27 18.03
CA GLY A 146 19.43 -20.23 17.79
C GLY A 146 19.88 -19.30 16.66
N TYR A 147 18.98 -18.47 16.11
CA TYR A 147 19.31 -17.49 15.07
C TYR A 147 18.97 -16.07 15.50
N GLU A 148 19.92 -15.16 15.28
CA GLU A 148 19.76 -13.73 15.45
C GLU A 148 20.71 -13.01 14.45
N PRO A 149 20.20 -12.18 13.51
CA PRO A 149 18.79 -11.85 13.32
C PRO A 149 18.02 -12.92 12.54
N VAL A 150 16.71 -12.97 12.77
CA VAL A 150 15.70 -13.56 11.89
C VAL A 150 15.12 -12.45 11.01
N ILE A 151 15.29 -12.58 9.70
CA ILE A 151 14.96 -11.56 8.71
C ILE A 151 13.77 -11.99 7.86
N LEU A 152 12.72 -11.17 7.80
CA LEU A 152 11.60 -11.35 6.87
C LEU A 152 11.84 -10.59 5.56
N VAL A 153 11.69 -11.29 4.44
CA VAL A 153 11.68 -10.71 3.09
C VAL A 153 10.30 -10.94 2.47
N PRO A 154 9.39 -9.94 2.48
CA PRO A 154 8.08 -10.08 1.87
C PRO A 154 8.18 -9.85 0.35
N GLY A 155 7.74 -10.84 -0.42
CA GLY A 155 7.65 -10.77 -1.87
C GLY A 155 6.62 -9.75 -2.35
N GLN A 156 6.89 -9.16 -3.51
CA GLN A 156 6.00 -8.23 -4.20
C GLN A 156 5.64 -8.77 -5.58
N VAL A 157 4.53 -8.29 -6.14
CA VAL A 157 4.23 -8.54 -7.55
C VAL A 157 5.19 -7.71 -8.38
N GLU A 158 6.06 -8.33 -9.19
CA GLU A 158 7.12 -7.62 -9.92
C GLU A 158 6.61 -6.60 -10.94
N SER A 159 5.36 -6.77 -11.40
CA SER A 159 4.68 -5.80 -12.26
C SER A 159 4.00 -4.65 -11.51
N ASP A 160 4.18 -4.53 -10.19
CA ASP A 160 3.59 -3.46 -9.38
C ASP A 160 4.24 -2.11 -9.73
N ALA A 161 3.42 -1.06 -9.86
CA ALA A 161 3.90 0.27 -10.18
C ALA A 161 4.89 0.82 -9.13
N SER A 162 4.73 0.44 -7.86
CA SER A 162 5.66 0.81 -6.79
C SER A 162 7.08 0.28 -7.01
N LEU A 163 7.27 -0.83 -7.74
CA LEU A 163 8.60 -1.30 -8.14
C LEU A 163 9.13 -0.55 -9.36
N ALA A 164 8.26 -0.22 -10.32
CA ALA A 164 8.66 0.55 -11.49
C ALA A 164 9.13 1.99 -11.14
N TYR A 165 8.44 2.64 -10.20
CA TYR A 165 8.68 4.04 -9.83
C TYR A 165 9.41 4.23 -8.49
N GLY A 166 9.53 3.18 -7.67
CA GLY A 166 10.26 3.21 -6.40
C GLY A 166 11.41 2.18 -6.30
N GLY A 167 11.51 1.23 -7.23
CA GLY A 167 12.60 0.24 -7.28
C GLY A 167 13.88 0.86 -7.83
N ALA A 168 14.67 1.48 -6.97
CA ALA A 168 16.01 1.95 -7.29
C ALA A 168 17.02 0.79 -7.21
N GLY A 169 17.65 0.43 -8.32
CA GLY A 169 18.63 -0.66 -8.40
C GLY A 169 18.00 -2.05 -8.56
N ILE A 170 17.47 -2.61 -7.47
CA ILE A 170 16.89 -3.97 -7.46
C ILE A 170 15.40 -3.90 -7.87
N LYS A 171 14.98 -4.81 -8.76
CA LYS A 171 13.60 -4.83 -9.30
C LYS A 171 12.89 -6.18 -9.25
N THR A 172 13.55 -7.23 -8.75
CA THR A 172 12.99 -8.58 -8.66
C THR A 172 13.07 -9.12 -7.24
N ASN A 173 12.15 -10.03 -6.89
CA ASN A 173 12.15 -10.66 -5.57
C ASN A 173 13.42 -11.50 -5.34
N LEU A 174 13.88 -12.20 -6.39
CA LEU A 174 15.09 -13.01 -6.34
C LEU A 174 16.33 -12.14 -6.08
N ALA A 175 16.47 -11.00 -6.75
CA ALA A 175 17.61 -10.11 -6.55
C ALA A 175 17.59 -9.46 -5.16
N LEU A 176 16.40 -9.19 -4.60
CA LEU A 176 16.27 -8.77 -3.20
C LEU A 176 16.78 -9.87 -2.25
N LEU A 177 16.31 -11.11 -2.39
CA LEU A 177 16.77 -12.22 -1.56
C LEU A 177 18.28 -12.45 -1.65
N GLN A 178 18.84 -12.36 -2.86
CA GLN A 178 20.27 -12.44 -3.09
C GLN A 178 21.02 -11.33 -2.34
N ALA A 179 20.50 -10.10 -2.35
CA ALA A 179 21.12 -8.98 -1.63
C ALA A 179 21.07 -9.21 -0.11
N VAL A 180 19.89 -9.55 0.42
CA VAL A 180 19.69 -9.84 1.84
C VAL A 180 20.62 -10.96 2.30
N ARG A 181 20.72 -12.07 1.56
CA ARG A 181 21.60 -13.19 1.92
C ARG A 181 23.07 -12.82 1.87
N ARG A 182 23.51 -12.06 0.86
CA ARG A 182 24.91 -11.62 0.73
C ARG A 182 25.33 -10.71 1.88
N GLU A 183 24.44 -9.81 2.30
CA GLU A 183 24.69 -8.87 3.39
C GLU A 183 24.54 -9.52 4.78
N ASN A 184 23.77 -10.61 4.87
CA ASN A 184 23.46 -11.28 6.14
C ASN A 184 23.70 -12.80 6.04
N PRO A 185 24.96 -13.26 5.86
CA PRO A 185 25.24 -14.68 5.60
C PRO A 185 24.87 -15.61 6.75
N GLY A 186 24.91 -15.14 8.00
CA GLY A 186 24.56 -15.93 9.20
C GLY A 186 23.13 -15.75 9.71
N ALA A 187 22.33 -14.89 9.08
CA ALA A 187 20.94 -14.65 9.49
C ALA A 187 20.01 -15.77 9.03
N PHE A 188 18.90 -15.97 9.75
CA PHE A 188 17.81 -16.81 9.26
C PHE A 188 16.86 -15.99 8.39
N VAL A 189 16.87 -16.24 7.09
CA VAL A 189 16.09 -15.49 6.09
C VAL A 189 14.81 -16.23 5.77
N VAL A 190 13.68 -15.58 6.04
CA VAL A 190 12.33 -16.06 5.74
C VAL A 190 11.79 -15.30 4.53
N TYR A 191 11.49 -16.01 3.44
CA TYR A 191 10.79 -15.43 2.30
C TYR A 191 9.28 -15.65 2.44
N LYS A 192 8.49 -14.58 2.38
CA LYS A 192 7.02 -14.66 2.31
C LYS A 192 6.54 -14.19 0.94
N PRO A 193 6.20 -15.10 -0.01
CA PRO A 193 5.71 -14.69 -1.32
C PRO A 193 4.43 -13.84 -1.23
N HIS A 194 4.20 -12.98 -2.22
CA HIS A 194 3.02 -12.12 -2.24
C HIS A 194 1.73 -12.97 -2.28
N PRO A 195 0.68 -12.65 -1.47
CA PRO A 195 -0.51 -13.48 -1.40
C PRO A 195 -1.24 -13.61 -2.74
N ASP A 196 -1.26 -12.56 -3.59
CA ASP A 196 -1.84 -12.66 -4.94
C ASP A 196 -1.07 -13.62 -5.87
N VAL A 197 0.23 -13.83 -5.65
CA VAL A 197 1.04 -14.81 -6.39
C VAL A 197 0.73 -16.22 -5.90
N VAL A 198 0.67 -16.41 -4.57
CA VAL A 198 0.28 -17.68 -3.94
C VAL A 198 -1.13 -18.10 -4.37
N ALA A 199 -2.06 -17.15 -4.42
CA ALA A 199 -3.43 -17.37 -4.88
C ALA A 199 -3.55 -17.55 -6.41
N ARG A 200 -2.45 -17.45 -7.17
CA ARG A 200 -2.38 -17.51 -8.64
C ARG A 200 -3.25 -16.45 -9.32
N MET A 201 -3.42 -15.30 -8.68
CA MET A 201 -4.14 -14.13 -9.21
C MET A 201 -3.18 -13.18 -9.94
N ARG A 202 -1.88 -13.29 -9.66
CA ARG A 202 -0.78 -12.63 -10.37
C ARG A 202 0.26 -13.66 -10.76
N ARG A 203 1.01 -13.35 -11.82
CA ARG A 203 2.15 -14.16 -12.26
C ARG A 203 3.26 -14.10 -11.21
N ALA A 204 3.96 -15.21 -11.01
CA ALA A 204 5.19 -15.22 -10.23
C ALA A 204 6.25 -14.34 -10.90
N GLY A 205 7.19 -13.86 -10.10
CA GLY A 205 8.34 -13.11 -10.56
C GLY A 205 9.30 -13.94 -11.41
N GLN A 206 10.24 -13.27 -12.07
CA GLN A 206 11.28 -13.91 -12.86
C GLN A 206 12.12 -14.82 -11.96
N ASP A 207 12.22 -16.10 -12.34
CA ASP A 207 12.98 -17.14 -11.62
C ASP A 207 12.63 -17.27 -10.12
N GLU A 208 11.41 -16.90 -9.70
CA GLU A 208 11.01 -16.94 -8.28
C GLU A 208 11.05 -18.36 -7.68
N ILE A 209 11.07 -19.40 -8.52
CA ILE A 209 11.33 -20.79 -8.12
C ILE A 209 12.68 -20.94 -7.39
N ARG A 210 13.68 -20.13 -7.78
CA ARG A 210 15.03 -20.14 -7.21
C ARG A 210 15.13 -19.40 -5.88
N CYS A 211 14.06 -18.73 -5.41
CA CYS A 211 14.07 -18.03 -4.13
C CYS A 211 14.47 -18.95 -2.96
N ARG A 212 14.12 -20.25 -3.04
CA ARG A 212 14.51 -21.27 -2.06
C ARG A 212 16.02 -21.49 -1.94
N GLU A 213 16.80 -21.12 -2.95
CA GLU A 213 18.27 -21.19 -2.90
C GLU A 213 18.87 -20.08 -2.02
N TRP A 214 18.10 -19.04 -1.70
CA TRP A 214 18.59 -17.80 -1.07
C TRP A 214 17.98 -17.50 0.29
N CYS A 215 16.97 -18.26 0.71
CA CYS A 215 16.32 -18.16 2.02
C CYS A 215 16.36 -19.50 2.76
N ASP A 216 16.29 -19.48 4.08
CA ASP A 216 16.22 -20.69 4.91
C ASP A 216 14.80 -21.28 4.92
N GLU A 217 13.78 -20.42 4.80
CA GLU A 217 12.37 -20.85 4.81
C GLU A 217 11.52 -20.03 3.84
N VAL A 218 10.59 -20.70 3.13
CA VAL A 218 9.54 -20.04 2.35
C VAL A 218 8.19 -20.24 3.05
N VAL A 219 7.62 -19.14 3.55
CA VAL A 219 6.35 -19.16 4.30
C VAL A 219 5.20 -18.73 3.39
N THR A 220 4.44 -19.70 2.90
CA THR A 220 3.27 -19.48 2.02
C THR A 220 1.95 -19.35 2.78
N THR A 221 1.91 -19.80 4.03
CA THR A 221 0.76 -19.72 4.94
C THR A 221 1.06 -18.75 6.10
N GLY A 222 0.12 -18.58 7.03
CA GLY A 222 0.33 -17.71 8.20
C GLY A 222 0.15 -16.21 7.93
N SER A 223 -0.23 -15.48 8.97
CA SER A 223 -0.55 -14.06 8.89
C SER A 223 0.72 -13.19 8.90
N LEU A 224 0.73 -12.10 8.12
CA LEU A 224 1.83 -11.13 8.16
C LEU A 224 2.03 -10.53 9.57
N PRO A 225 0.99 -10.20 10.37
CA PRO A 225 1.17 -9.75 11.75
C PRO A 225 1.92 -10.73 12.63
N SER A 226 1.63 -12.03 12.53
CA SER A 226 2.31 -13.06 13.31
C SER A 226 3.80 -13.10 12.96
N LEU A 227 4.13 -13.08 11.67
CA LEU A 227 5.52 -13.01 11.21
C LEU A 227 6.22 -11.74 11.71
N LEU A 228 5.59 -10.57 11.51
CA LEU A 228 6.16 -9.29 11.95
C LEU A 228 6.44 -9.25 13.45
N LYS A 229 5.58 -9.85 14.29
CA LYS A 229 5.83 -9.98 15.73
C LYS A 229 7.07 -10.83 16.02
N ALA A 230 7.22 -11.92 15.26
CA ALA A 230 8.21 -12.96 15.51
C ALA A 230 9.59 -12.72 14.90
N VAL A 231 9.76 -11.84 13.90
CA VAL A 231 11.08 -11.55 13.27
C VAL A 231 11.79 -10.37 13.91
N ASP A 232 13.09 -10.20 13.67
CA ASP A 232 13.88 -9.06 14.18
C ASP A 232 13.92 -7.91 13.18
N GLU A 233 14.13 -8.26 11.91
CA GLU A 233 14.27 -7.30 10.82
C GLU A 233 13.34 -7.63 9.66
N VAL A 234 12.97 -6.60 8.89
CA VAL A 234 12.19 -6.73 7.67
C VAL A 234 12.90 -6.01 6.54
N HIS A 235 13.28 -6.76 5.51
CA HIS A 235 14.03 -6.24 4.36
C HIS A 235 13.09 -6.18 3.15
N VAL A 236 12.92 -5.00 2.57
CA VAL A 236 11.91 -4.73 1.54
C VAL A 236 12.50 -3.99 0.35
N LEU A 237 11.88 -4.15 -0.82
CA LEU A 237 12.03 -3.15 -1.90
C LEU A 237 11.14 -1.95 -1.60
N THR A 238 9.85 -2.05 -1.91
CA THR A 238 8.88 -0.95 -1.76
C THR A 238 7.58 -1.38 -1.09
N SER A 239 7.55 -2.60 -0.54
CA SER A 239 6.34 -3.22 0.00
C SER A 239 5.78 -2.45 1.19
N LEU A 240 4.46 -2.25 1.23
CA LEU A 240 3.79 -1.68 2.41
C LEU A 240 4.07 -2.47 3.70
N ALA A 241 4.45 -3.74 3.60
CA ALA A 241 4.89 -4.55 4.74
C ALA A 241 6.03 -3.90 5.54
N GLY A 242 6.91 -3.11 4.90
CA GLY A 242 7.95 -2.36 5.61
C GLY A 242 7.35 -1.25 6.49
N PHE A 243 6.33 -0.54 6.02
CA PHE A 243 5.60 0.41 6.86
C PHE A 243 4.88 -0.30 8.01
N GLU A 244 4.23 -1.43 7.75
CA GLU A 244 3.58 -2.23 8.79
C GLU A 244 4.57 -2.76 9.86
N ALA A 245 5.81 -3.03 9.47
CA ALA A 245 6.91 -3.39 10.36
C ALA A 245 7.35 -2.19 11.21
N LEU A 246 7.48 -1.00 10.62
CA LEU A 246 7.77 0.24 11.35
C LEU A 246 6.72 0.52 12.42
N LEU A 247 5.42 0.35 12.11
CA LEU A 247 4.34 0.53 13.09
C LEU A 247 4.59 -0.32 14.35
N ARG A 248 5.16 -1.53 14.19
CA ARG A 248 5.44 -2.50 15.25
C ARG A 248 6.84 -2.35 15.87
N GLY A 249 7.57 -1.28 15.54
CA GLY A 249 8.90 -1.01 16.08
C GLY A 249 9.98 -1.98 15.60
N LYS A 250 9.78 -2.63 14.45
CA LYS A 250 10.77 -3.55 13.87
C LYS A 250 11.83 -2.75 13.11
N LYS A 251 13.06 -3.27 13.07
CA LYS A 251 14.10 -2.72 12.20
C LYS A 251 13.72 -3.01 10.75
N VAL A 252 13.77 -1.98 9.90
CA VAL A 252 13.38 -2.09 8.49
C VAL A 252 14.54 -1.63 7.61
N VAL A 253 14.93 -2.49 6.67
CA VAL A 253 15.94 -2.18 5.65
C VAL A 253 15.24 -2.02 4.31
N CYS A 254 15.40 -0.85 3.68
CA CYS A 254 14.81 -0.54 2.38
C CYS A 254 15.87 -0.63 1.28
N HIS A 255 15.71 -1.59 0.38
CA HIS A 255 16.50 -1.73 -0.85
C HIS A 255 15.93 -0.88 -2.00
N GLY A 256 14.66 -0.49 -1.93
CA GLY A 256 14.04 0.50 -2.79
C GLY A 256 13.76 1.81 -2.08
N LEU A 257 12.94 2.67 -2.68
CA LEU A 257 12.57 3.99 -2.16
C LEU A 257 11.04 4.09 -1.93
N PRO A 258 10.45 3.28 -1.02
CA PRO A 258 9.05 3.43 -0.65
C PRO A 258 8.80 4.79 0.03
N PHE A 259 7.54 5.18 0.18
CA PHE A 259 7.16 6.49 0.73
C PHE A 259 7.73 6.77 2.15
N TYR A 260 7.99 5.72 2.92
CA TYR A 260 8.48 5.78 4.30
C TYR A 260 10.02 5.68 4.43
N ALA A 261 10.75 5.47 3.33
CA ALA A 261 12.21 5.50 3.32
C ALA A 261 12.74 6.95 3.27
N GLY A 262 13.95 7.20 3.76
CA GLY A 262 14.64 8.49 3.70
C GLY A 262 14.25 9.49 4.80
N TRP A 263 13.48 9.05 5.81
CA TRP A 263 13.04 9.91 6.93
C TRP A 263 13.75 9.60 8.25
N GLY A 264 14.82 8.80 8.23
CA GLY A 264 15.58 8.39 9.42
C GLY A 264 14.93 7.27 10.26
N LEU A 265 13.85 6.66 9.77
CA LEU A 265 13.14 5.56 10.44
C LEU A 265 13.54 4.17 9.90
N THR A 266 14.27 4.13 8.79
CA THR A 266 14.69 2.92 8.07
C THR A 266 16.19 2.96 7.82
N GLN A 267 16.81 1.80 7.65
CA GLN A 267 18.13 1.71 7.05
C GLN A 267 17.96 1.63 5.53
N ASP A 268 18.35 2.68 4.82
CA ASP A 268 18.11 2.79 3.38
C ASP A 268 19.39 2.46 2.59
N VAL A 269 19.30 1.50 1.68
CA VAL A 269 20.40 1.16 0.75
C VAL A 269 20.52 2.20 -0.36
N GLN A 270 19.40 2.81 -0.73
CA GLN A 270 19.31 3.87 -1.73
C GLN A 270 18.94 5.17 -1.03
N THR A 271 19.53 6.29 -1.46
CA THR A 271 19.22 7.60 -0.89
C THR A 271 18.40 8.44 -1.86
N LEU A 272 17.51 9.28 -1.32
CA LEU A 272 16.76 10.26 -2.09
C LEU A 272 17.05 11.64 -1.53
N THR A 273 17.81 12.46 -2.28
CA THR A 273 18.32 13.76 -1.82
C THR A 273 17.23 14.76 -1.41
N ARG A 274 16.00 14.57 -1.92
CA ARG A 274 14.82 15.40 -1.60
C ARG A 274 14.21 15.10 -0.23
N ARG A 275 14.57 13.98 0.40
CA ARG A 275 14.15 13.62 1.77
C ARG A 275 15.32 13.83 2.72
N ASN A 276 15.35 15.01 3.34
CA ASN A 276 16.45 15.49 4.19
C ASN A 276 16.01 15.83 5.62
N ARG A 277 14.80 15.40 6.01
CA ARG A 277 14.22 15.60 7.34
C ARG A 277 14.16 14.27 8.09
N THR A 278 14.52 14.30 9.37
CA THR A 278 14.25 13.18 10.28
C THR A 278 12.85 13.33 10.87
N LEU A 279 12.06 12.26 10.82
CA LEU A 279 10.72 12.21 11.40
C LEU A 279 10.67 11.25 12.58
N SER A 280 9.80 11.55 13.55
CA SER A 280 9.33 10.52 14.47
C SER A 280 8.36 9.58 13.74
N LEU A 281 8.22 8.35 14.25
CA LEU A 281 7.26 7.40 13.68
C LEU A 281 5.83 7.95 13.76
N ASP A 282 5.47 8.69 14.81
CA ASP A 282 4.14 9.27 14.94
C ASP A 282 3.89 10.41 13.93
N GLN A 283 4.93 11.17 13.54
CA GLN A 283 4.83 12.14 12.44
C GLN A 283 4.61 11.45 11.09
N LEU A 284 5.34 10.37 10.83
CA LEU A 284 5.12 9.56 9.62
C LEU A 284 3.70 8.98 9.59
N VAL A 285 3.21 8.48 10.72
CA VAL A 285 1.84 7.96 10.85
C VAL A 285 0.81 9.08 10.65
N ALA A 286 1.01 10.27 11.22
CA ALA A 286 0.11 11.40 11.02
C ALA A 286 0.02 11.79 9.53
N GLY A 287 1.16 11.93 8.85
CA GLY A 287 1.19 12.21 7.42
C GLY A 287 0.50 11.11 6.60
N ALA A 288 0.92 9.86 6.80
CA ALA A 288 0.49 8.74 5.98
C ALA A 288 -0.94 8.27 6.25
N LEU A 289 -1.42 8.31 7.49
CA LEU A 289 -2.73 7.76 7.88
C LEU A 289 -3.77 8.81 8.24
N LEU A 290 -3.40 10.00 8.71
CA LEU A 290 -4.38 11.04 9.10
C LEU A 290 -4.60 12.08 7.99
N ARG A 291 -3.52 12.58 7.39
CA ARG A 291 -3.58 13.72 6.44
C ARG A 291 -3.73 13.29 4.98
N TYR A 292 -2.97 12.29 4.55
CA TYR A 292 -2.85 11.95 3.14
C TYR A 292 -4.03 11.15 2.55
N PRO A 293 -4.62 10.14 3.23
CA PRO A 293 -5.75 9.41 2.68
C PRO A 293 -7.08 10.10 2.96
N LEU A 294 -8.04 9.87 2.07
CA LEU A 294 -9.47 10.04 2.33
C LEU A 294 -10.04 8.69 2.76
N TYR A 295 -10.83 8.70 3.83
CA TYR A 295 -11.62 7.53 4.21
C TYR A 295 -13.07 7.72 3.78
N LEU A 296 -13.63 6.70 3.14
CA LEU A 296 -14.96 6.75 2.54
C LEU A 296 -15.90 5.80 3.27
N SER A 297 -17.05 6.31 3.71
CA SER A 297 -18.05 5.47 4.36
C SER A 297 -18.60 4.41 3.40
N ARG A 298 -18.75 3.18 3.89
CA ARG A 298 -19.36 2.08 3.12
C ARG A 298 -20.88 2.13 3.09
N THR A 299 -21.50 2.71 4.10
CA THR A 299 -22.95 2.68 4.34
C THR A 299 -23.60 4.05 4.21
N GLY A 300 -22.81 5.13 4.17
CA GLY A 300 -23.30 6.49 3.99
C GLY A 300 -22.53 7.27 2.92
N ASP A 301 -23.00 8.48 2.62
CA ASP A 301 -22.48 9.34 1.54
C ASP A 301 -21.31 10.24 1.97
N GLY A 302 -20.78 10.02 3.18
CA GLY A 302 -19.77 10.88 3.81
C GLY A 302 -18.34 10.32 3.80
N ARG A 303 -17.41 11.21 4.18
CA ARG A 303 -16.03 10.85 4.55
C ARG A 303 -15.97 10.45 6.02
N LEU A 304 -15.03 9.57 6.34
CA LEU A 304 -14.71 9.16 7.69
C LEU A 304 -13.38 9.78 8.12
N THR A 305 -13.16 9.87 9.41
CA THR A 305 -11.83 9.96 10.02
C THR A 305 -11.10 8.61 9.90
N ALA A 306 -9.80 8.61 10.15
CA ALA A 306 -9.00 7.37 10.15
C ALA A 306 -9.47 6.40 11.25
N GLU A 307 -9.87 6.94 12.40
CA GLU A 307 -10.39 6.20 13.53
C GLU A 307 -11.74 5.55 13.22
N GLU A 308 -12.69 6.31 12.65
CA GLU A 308 -13.99 5.77 12.23
C GLU A 308 -13.82 4.72 11.12
N ALA A 309 -12.85 4.91 10.22
CA ALA A 309 -12.52 3.90 9.21
C ALA A 309 -11.96 2.62 9.84
N LEU A 310 -11.19 2.74 10.92
CA LEU A 310 -10.70 1.62 11.70
C LEU A 310 -11.86 0.87 12.37
N ASP A 311 -12.79 1.59 12.98
CA ASP A 311 -13.99 1.01 13.59
C ASP A 311 -14.82 0.26 12.54
N ALA A 312 -15.02 0.87 11.37
CA ALA A 312 -15.73 0.25 10.24
C ALA A 312 -15.02 -1.02 9.72
N LEU A 313 -13.68 -1.06 9.73
CA LEU A 313 -12.89 -2.25 9.37
C LEU A 313 -13.10 -3.38 10.39
N VAL A 314 -13.06 -3.07 11.68
CA VAL A 314 -13.27 -4.05 12.76
C VAL A 314 -14.65 -4.65 12.68
N ASP A 315 -15.66 -3.79 12.60
CA ASP A 315 -17.06 -4.18 12.44
C ASP A 315 -17.27 -5.11 11.25
N TRP A 316 -16.64 -4.77 10.12
CA TRP A 316 -16.74 -5.56 8.91
C TRP A 316 -16.03 -6.91 9.05
N ARG A 317 -14.86 -6.97 9.71
CA ARG A 317 -14.15 -8.22 10.01
C ARG A 317 -15.00 -9.15 10.87
N THR A 318 -15.61 -8.61 11.93
CA THR A 318 -16.49 -9.36 12.84
C THR A 318 -17.70 -9.93 12.10
N ARG A 319 -18.35 -9.13 11.25
CA ARG A 319 -19.53 -9.55 10.48
C ARG A 319 -19.24 -10.55 9.36
N SER A 320 -18.05 -10.50 8.76
CA SER A 320 -17.69 -11.38 7.64
C SER A 320 -17.27 -12.78 8.10
N GLY A 321 -16.95 -12.96 9.39
CA GLY A 321 -16.29 -14.16 9.89
C GLY A 321 -14.86 -14.29 9.35
N ASN A 322 -13.97 -14.95 10.09
CA ASN A 322 -12.58 -15.19 9.66
C ASN A 322 -12.44 -16.20 8.49
N ARG A 323 -13.51 -16.50 7.74
CA ARG A 323 -13.51 -17.50 6.67
C ARG A 323 -13.66 -16.82 5.30
N ALA A 324 -12.74 -17.13 4.39
CA ALA A 324 -12.97 -16.88 2.97
C ALA A 324 -14.30 -17.54 2.56
N PRO A 325 -15.22 -16.84 1.89
CA PRO A 325 -16.55 -17.38 1.58
C PRO A 325 -16.49 -18.65 0.72
N TRP A 326 -17.27 -19.68 1.03
CA TRP A 326 -17.30 -20.98 0.32
C TRP A 326 -17.57 -20.90 -1.21
N TRP A 327 -18.19 -19.82 -1.69
CA TRP A 327 -18.39 -19.58 -3.13
C TRP A 327 -17.08 -19.19 -3.87
N TRP A 328 -15.98 -19.00 -3.15
CA TRP A 328 -14.67 -18.57 -3.69
C TRP A 328 -14.13 -19.46 -4.81
N GLU A 329 -14.27 -20.79 -4.72
CA GLU A 329 -13.78 -21.68 -5.78
C GLU A 329 -14.58 -21.52 -7.09
N GLY A 330 -15.90 -21.30 -6.99
CA GLY A 330 -16.75 -21.04 -8.15
C GLY A 330 -16.51 -19.65 -8.76
N TYR A 331 -16.32 -18.63 -7.92
CA TYR A 331 -16.10 -17.25 -8.36
C TYR A 331 -14.71 -17.03 -8.99
N ARG A 332 -13.69 -17.79 -8.59
CA ARG A 332 -12.35 -17.84 -9.25
C ARG A 332 -12.45 -18.16 -10.73
N THR A 333 -13.39 -19.02 -11.13
CA THR A 333 -13.60 -19.38 -12.53
C THR A 333 -14.23 -18.23 -13.31
N VAL A 334 -15.13 -17.47 -12.70
CA VAL A 334 -15.84 -16.36 -13.36
C VAL A 334 -14.94 -15.14 -13.53
N VAL A 335 -14.14 -14.78 -12.52
CA VAL A 335 -13.20 -13.65 -12.61
C VAL A 335 -12.09 -13.92 -13.64
N ARG A 336 -11.61 -15.18 -13.76
CA ARG A 336 -10.66 -15.61 -14.82
C ARG A 336 -11.19 -15.35 -16.24
N VAL A 337 -12.50 -15.48 -16.45
CA VAL A 337 -13.12 -15.34 -17.77
C VAL A 337 -13.46 -13.88 -18.09
N PHE A 338 -13.88 -13.08 -17.11
CA PHE A 338 -14.40 -11.73 -17.35
C PHE A 338 -13.44 -10.57 -17.06
N ALA A 339 -12.38 -10.76 -16.25
CA ALA A 339 -11.47 -9.67 -15.89
C ALA A 339 -10.25 -9.50 -16.82
N GLY A 340 -10.11 -10.32 -17.87
CA GLY A 340 -9.11 -10.10 -18.93
C GLY A 340 -7.67 -9.95 -18.44
N VAL A 341 -7.29 -10.65 -17.36
CA VAL A 341 -5.90 -10.72 -16.91
C VAL A 341 -5.21 -11.79 -17.76
N ARG A 342 -4.57 -11.36 -18.86
CA ARG A 342 -3.58 -12.19 -19.56
C ARG A 342 -2.30 -12.29 -18.75
#